data_AF-A0AAE7E3R7-F1
#
_entry.id   AF-A0AAE7E3R7-F1
#
_cell.length_a   1.000
_cell.length_b   1.000
_cell.length_c   1.000
_cell.angle_alpha   90.00
_cell.angle_beta   90.00
_cell.angle_gamma   90.00
#
_symmetry.space_group_name_H-M   'P 1'
#
loop_
_entity.id
_entity.type
_entity.pdbx_description
1 polymer ?
#
loop_
_entity_poly.entity_id
_entity_poly.type
_entity_poly.pdbx_seq_one_letter_code
_entity_poly.pdbx_strand_id
1 'polypeptide(L)'
;MKIIIIGNGFDLSLGLKTSYKDFIESDYFTSLLNENNTLALHLYIKQEINNWVDIEKELTEYSKKIQNDKSKVKNDFKELKNTLMDYLKEAQEKEINQNSKAFEMMKNEILDTDIIYNFNYTNSVFKVAEILGISDIKSKHSFVHGSIENKNIIFGVEDDARINNNHIFLKKSSTINFAESDIIKILNNNRDKKIHLIIFGHSLGITDSSYFSSYFSALTHEFNSTKMKLYYFGEEAHDEMMFILDKYTIHNLTDFKHYNDLKFIDSSIYP
;
A
#
# COMPACT_ATOMS: atom_id res chain seq x y z
N MET A 1 4.51 6.21 -21.71
CA MET A 1 3.94 5.10 -20.92
C MET A 1 3.17 5.71 -19.76
N LYS A 2 1.92 5.31 -19.53
CA LYS A 2 1.12 5.74 -18.38
C LYS A 2 1.00 4.60 -17.38
N ILE A 3 1.43 4.86 -16.16
CA ILE A 3 1.45 3.91 -15.04
C ILE A 3 0.55 4.46 -13.94
N ILE A 4 -0.38 3.65 -13.45
CA ILE A 4 -1.12 3.95 -12.22
C ILE A 4 -0.57 3.07 -11.09
N ILE A 5 -0.28 3.66 -9.95
CA ILE A 5 0.07 2.99 -8.70
C ILE A 5 -1.06 3.24 -7.71
N ILE A 6 -1.60 2.17 -7.15
CA ILE A 6 -2.73 2.20 -6.23
C ILE A 6 -2.31 1.68 -4.87
N GLY A 7 -2.63 2.43 -3.83
CA GLY A 7 -2.51 2.07 -2.42
C GLY A 7 -3.82 2.17 -1.67
N ASN A 8 -3.78 1.94 -0.35
CA ASN A 8 -5.01 1.72 0.41
C ASN A 8 -5.94 2.95 0.42
N GLY A 9 -5.38 4.15 0.27
CA GLY A 9 -6.16 5.38 0.11
C GLY A 9 -7.13 5.36 -1.08
N PHE A 10 -6.88 4.53 -2.11
CA PHE A 10 -7.82 4.30 -3.20
C PHE A 10 -9.08 3.61 -2.72
N ASP A 11 -8.96 2.48 -2.03
CA ASP A 11 -10.08 1.74 -1.45
C ASP A 11 -10.86 2.61 -0.46
N LEU A 12 -10.15 3.36 0.39
CA LEU A 12 -10.77 4.28 1.34
C LEU A 12 -11.54 5.41 0.64
N SER A 13 -10.98 5.98 -0.43
CA SER A 13 -11.68 7.00 -1.23
C SER A 13 -12.93 6.43 -1.90
N LEU A 14 -12.89 5.16 -2.35
CA LEU A 14 -14.06 4.43 -2.85
C LEU A 14 -15.08 4.09 -1.74
N GLY A 15 -14.81 4.42 -0.47
CA GLY A 15 -15.69 4.17 0.66
C GLY A 15 -15.57 2.76 1.27
N LEU A 16 -14.57 1.98 0.86
CA LEU A 16 -14.35 0.64 1.39
C LEU A 16 -13.56 0.71 2.70
N LYS A 17 -14.07 0.06 3.75
CA LYS A 17 -13.42 -0.04 5.07
C LYS A 17 -12.29 -1.06 5.06
N THR A 18 -11.15 -0.67 4.52
CA THR A 18 -10.01 -1.57 4.27
C THR A 18 -8.76 -1.16 5.04
N SER A 19 -8.86 -0.12 5.89
CA SER A 19 -7.74 0.27 6.75
C SER A 19 -7.48 -0.76 7.84
N TYR A 20 -6.25 -0.77 8.34
CA TYR A 20 -5.92 -1.55 9.53
C TYR A 20 -6.70 -1.12 10.77
N LYS A 21 -7.08 0.16 10.86
CA LYS A 21 -7.96 0.65 11.91
C LYS A 21 -9.34 -0.02 11.84
N ASP A 22 -9.95 -0.03 10.65
CA ASP A 22 -11.26 -0.67 10.45
C ASP A 22 -11.18 -2.19 10.73
N PHE A 23 -10.05 -2.82 10.41
CA PHE A 23 -9.79 -4.22 10.75
C PHE A 23 -9.73 -4.43 12.27
N ILE A 24 -8.95 -3.64 13.00
CA ILE A 24 -8.79 -3.77 14.46
C ILE A 24 -10.11 -3.49 15.21
N GLU A 25 -10.96 -2.61 14.68
CA GLU A 25 -12.29 -2.31 15.23
C GLU A 25 -13.37 -3.36 14.87
N SER A 26 -13.04 -4.40 14.09
CA SER A 26 -13.99 -5.39 13.60
C SER A 26 -14.20 -6.58 14.55
N ASP A 27 -15.34 -7.28 14.37
CA ASP A 27 -15.62 -8.55 15.07
C ASP A 27 -14.62 -9.66 14.70
N TYR A 28 -14.03 -9.60 13.49
CA TYR A 28 -12.95 -10.50 13.08
C TYR A 28 -11.73 -10.33 13.97
N PHE A 29 -11.36 -9.09 14.31
CA PHE A 29 -10.22 -8.88 15.21
C PHE A 29 -10.57 -9.25 16.66
N THR A 30 -11.82 -9.01 17.06
CA THR A 30 -12.32 -9.44 18.38
C THR A 30 -12.21 -10.96 18.57
N SER A 31 -12.39 -11.77 17.52
CA SER A 31 -12.21 -13.22 17.63
C SER A 31 -10.75 -13.61 17.96
N LEU A 32 -9.76 -12.92 17.38
CA LEU A 32 -8.34 -13.13 17.73
C LEU A 32 -8.06 -12.83 19.20
N LEU A 33 -8.69 -11.80 19.76
CA LEU A 33 -8.55 -11.47 21.18
C LEU A 33 -9.14 -12.58 22.06
N ASN A 34 -10.31 -13.10 21.70
CA ASN A 34 -10.97 -14.21 22.42
C ASN A 34 -10.15 -15.51 22.36
N GLU A 35 -9.38 -15.71 21.28
CA GLU A 35 -8.48 -16.85 21.10
C GLU A 35 -7.11 -16.67 21.79
N ASN A 36 -6.93 -15.60 22.56
CA ASN A 36 -5.66 -15.26 23.25
C ASN A 36 -4.48 -15.13 22.27
N ASN A 37 -4.72 -14.54 21.11
CA ASN A 37 -3.67 -14.14 20.18
C ASN A 37 -2.89 -12.95 20.79
N THR A 38 -1.62 -13.18 21.16
CA THR A 38 -0.83 -12.21 21.91
C THR A 38 -0.33 -11.05 21.03
N LEU A 39 -0.19 -11.27 19.73
CA LEU A 39 0.06 -10.21 18.76
C LEU A 39 -1.16 -9.30 18.60
N ALA A 40 -2.36 -9.88 18.45
CA ALA A 40 -3.60 -9.11 18.35
C ALA A 40 -3.82 -8.26 19.62
N LEU A 41 -3.60 -8.83 20.81
CA LEU A 41 -3.67 -8.10 22.07
C LEU A 41 -2.66 -6.93 22.12
N HIS A 42 -1.44 -7.15 21.62
CA HIS A 42 -0.43 -6.09 21.54
C HIS A 42 -0.87 -4.94 20.65
N LEU A 43 -1.41 -5.23 19.46
CA LEU A 43 -1.92 -4.23 18.51
C LEU A 43 -3.13 -3.48 19.10
N TYR A 44 -4.06 -4.19 19.73
CA TYR A 44 -5.24 -3.60 20.37
C TYR A 44 -4.87 -2.56 21.44
N ILE A 45 -3.99 -2.93 22.38
CA ILE A 45 -3.52 -2.02 23.42
C ILE A 45 -2.85 -0.77 22.82
N LYS A 46 -2.13 -0.94 21.71
CA LYS A 46 -1.46 0.17 21.03
C LYS A 46 -2.42 1.11 20.33
N GLN A 47 -3.49 0.56 19.73
CA GLN A 47 -4.56 1.36 19.14
C GLN A 47 -5.26 2.21 20.20
N GLU A 48 -5.62 1.61 21.33
CA GLU A 48 -6.31 2.30 22.43
C GLU A 48 -5.48 3.48 23.00
N ILE A 49 -4.14 3.35 23.00
CA ILE A 49 -3.26 4.40 23.52
C ILE A 49 -3.08 5.53 22.50
N ASN A 50 -2.94 5.20 21.21
CA ASN A 50 -2.48 6.15 20.20
C ASN A 50 -3.60 6.64 19.25
N ASN A 51 -4.79 6.04 19.27
CA ASN A 51 -5.86 6.21 18.28
C ASN A 51 -5.48 5.81 16.83
N TRP A 52 -4.29 5.27 16.62
CA TRP A 52 -3.80 4.74 15.35
C TRP A 52 -2.74 3.66 15.61
N VAL A 53 -2.57 2.73 14.66
CA VAL A 53 -1.54 1.69 14.73
C VAL A 53 -0.80 1.59 13.40
N ASP A 54 0.50 1.83 13.47
CA ASP A 54 1.46 1.38 12.46
C ASP A 54 1.73 -0.11 12.71
N ILE A 55 1.04 -0.98 11.97
CA ILE A 55 1.14 -2.42 12.18
C ILE A 55 2.57 -2.90 11.96
N GLU A 56 3.29 -2.40 10.96
CA GLU A 56 4.66 -2.79 10.65
C GLU A 56 5.63 -2.41 11.77
N LYS A 57 5.47 -1.21 12.34
CA LYS A 57 6.23 -0.79 13.53
C LYS A 57 5.91 -1.67 14.73
N GLU A 58 4.64 -1.92 15.03
CA GLU A 58 4.25 -2.73 16.20
C GLU A 58 4.60 -4.22 16.01
N LEU A 59 4.60 -4.76 14.79
CA LEU A 59 5.16 -6.10 14.48
C LEU A 59 6.66 -6.16 14.82
N THR A 60 7.40 -5.09 14.51
CA THR A 60 8.81 -4.97 14.85
C THR A 60 9.02 -4.94 16.37
N GLU A 61 8.23 -4.15 17.10
CA GLU A 61 8.31 -4.05 18.56
C GLU A 61 7.86 -5.34 19.27
N TYR A 62 6.80 -5.98 18.79
CA TYR A 62 6.34 -7.29 19.27
C TYR A 62 7.44 -8.35 19.14
N SER A 63 8.10 -8.39 17.98
CA SER A 63 9.20 -9.31 17.69
C SER A 63 10.38 -9.15 18.67
N LYS A 64 10.68 -7.93 19.10
CA LYS A 64 11.75 -7.66 20.08
C LYS A 64 11.40 -8.11 21.50
N LYS A 65 10.11 -8.02 21.87
CA LYS A 65 9.62 -8.35 23.23
C LYS A 65 9.56 -9.85 23.49
N ILE A 66 9.13 -10.65 22.52
CA ILE A 66 8.96 -12.09 22.70
C ILE A 66 10.17 -12.83 22.13
N GLN A 67 11.11 -13.24 22.97
CA GLN A 67 12.36 -13.85 22.48
C GLN A 67 12.37 -15.38 22.50
N ASN A 68 11.56 -15.99 23.39
CA ASN A 68 11.70 -17.41 23.74
C ASN A 68 10.62 -18.34 23.14
N ASP A 69 9.62 -17.81 22.42
CA ASP A 69 8.53 -18.62 21.86
C ASP A 69 8.26 -18.31 20.38
N LYS A 70 9.23 -18.69 19.55
CA LYS A 70 9.14 -18.57 18.09
C LYS A 70 7.86 -19.19 17.52
N SER A 71 7.42 -20.32 18.07
CA SER A 71 6.22 -21.03 17.63
C SER A 71 4.96 -20.20 17.85
N LYS A 72 4.78 -19.63 19.04
CA LYS A 72 3.64 -18.78 19.35
C LYS A 72 3.62 -17.53 18.48
N VAL A 73 4.76 -16.84 18.31
CA VAL A 73 4.85 -15.66 17.43
C VAL A 73 4.47 -16.02 15.99
N LYS A 74 4.94 -17.16 15.48
CA LYS A 74 4.63 -17.62 14.12
C LYS A 74 3.15 -17.96 13.95
N ASN A 75 2.54 -18.63 14.92
CA ASN A 75 1.12 -18.98 14.89
C ASN A 75 0.24 -17.73 15.00
N ASP A 76 0.54 -16.84 15.95
CA ASP A 76 -0.21 -15.61 16.15
C ASP A 76 -0.20 -14.72 14.90
N PHE A 77 0.98 -14.59 14.27
CA PHE A 77 1.12 -13.85 13.01
C PHE A 77 0.33 -14.49 11.86
N LYS A 78 0.34 -15.82 11.77
CA LYS A 78 -0.41 -16.55 10.75
C LYS A 78 -1.93 -16.39 10.94
N GLU A 79 -2.41 -16.47 12.17
CA GLU A 79 -3.81 -16.25 12.51
C GLU A 79 -4.23 -14.81 12.19
N LEU A 80 -3.47 -13.81 12.64
CA LEU A 80 -3.72 -12.40 12.31
C LEU A 80 -3.82 -12.18 10.80
N LYS A 81 -2.86 -12.72 10.04
CA LYS A 81 -2.83 -12.63 8.57
C LYS A 81 -4.05 -13.27 7.93
N ASN A 82 -4.47 -14.45 8.39
CA ASN A 82 -5.65 -15.15 7.85
C ASN A 82 -6.93 -14.38 8.15
N THR A 83 -7.09 -13.93 9.39
CA THR A 83 -8.26 -13.16 9.82
C THR A 83 -8.34 -11.81 9.10
N LEU A 84 -7.20 -11.15 8.82
CA LEU A 84 -7.15 -9.97 7.96
C LEU A 84 -7.67 -10.27 6.54
N MET A 85 -7.24 -11.39 5.94
CA MET A 85 -7.74 -11.77 4.60
C MET A 85 -9.25 -12.00 4.61
N ASP A 86 -9.78 -12.65 5.65
CA ASP A 86 -11.21 -12.93 5.74
C ASP A 86 -12.04 -11.66 5.98
N TYR A 87 -11.55 -10.76 6.83
CA TYR A 87 -12.12 -9.42 6.98
C TYR A 87 -12.16 -8.65 5.66
N LEU A 88 -11.04 -8.59 4.94
CA LEU A 88 -10.93 -7.84 3.69
C LEU A 88 -11.84 -8.40 2.58
N LYS A 89 -12.10 -9.72 2.57
CA LYS A 89 -13.06 -10.32 1.63
C LYS A 89 -14.46 -9.76 1.85
N GLU A 90 -14.89 -9.58 3.10
CA GLU A 90 -16.19 -8.96 3.36
C GLU A 90 -16.16 -7.45 3.07
N ALA A 91 -15.10 -6.76 3.50
CA ALA A 91 -14.97 -5.32 3.34
C ALA A 91 -15.00 -4.88 1.87
N GLN A 92 -14.36 -5.63 0.97
CA GLN A 92 -14.34 -5.30 -0.46
C GLN A 92 -15.71 -5.47 -1.13
N GLU A 93 -16.65 -6.26 -0.58
CA GLU A 93 -17.99 -6.50 -1.15
C GLU A 93 -18.98 -5.35 -0.92
N LYS A 94 -18.60 -4.31 -0.18
CA LYS A 94 -19.44 -3.13 -0.03
C LYS A 94 -19.54 -2.33 -1.33
N GLU A 95 -20.60 -1.55 -1.45
CA GLU A 95 -20.84 -0.69 -2.61
C GLU A 95 -19.75 0.38 -2.74
N ILE A 96 -19.32 0.63 -3.97
CA ILE A 96 -18.31 1.63 -4.29
C ILE A 96 -18.96 3.02 -4.39
N ASN A 97 -18.36 4.00 -3.72
CA ASN A 97 -18.68 5.41 -3.89
C ASN A 97 -18.20 5.92 -5.26
N GLN A 98 -19.12 5.97 -6.23
CA GLN A 98 -18.85 6.46 -7.59
C GLN A 98 -18.63 7.98 -7.68
N ASN A 99 -18.92 8.72 -6.61
CA ASN A 99 -18.68 10.18 -6.53
C ASN A 99 -17.29 10.50 -5.92
N SER A 100 -16.48 9.48 -5.64
CA SER A 100 -15.15 9.65 -5.05
C SER A 100 -14.10 10.13 -6.05
N LYS A 101 -13.04 10.76 -5.54
CA LYS A 101 -11.87 11.15 -6.35
C LYS A 101 -11.15 9.93 -6.94
N ALA A 102 -11.14 8.79 -6.24
CA ALA A 102 -10.60 7.53 -6.76
C ALA A 102 -11.38 7.06 -8.00
N PHE A 103 -12.71 7.06 -7.93
CA PHE A 103 -13.55 6.68 -9.06
C PHE A 103 -13.39 7.64 -10.25
N GLU A 104 -13.38 8.96 -9.98
CA GLU A 104 -13.14 10.00 -10.98
C GLU A 104 -11.77 9.83 -11.66
N MET A 105 -10.71 9.61 -10.89
CA MET A 105 -9.36 9.38 -11.41
C MET A 105 -9.34 8.17 -12.34
N MET A 106 -9.91 7.05 -11.91
CA MET A 106 -9.98 5.84 -12.74
C MET A 106 -10.75 6.11 -14.02
N LYS A 107 -11.95 6.69 -13.94
CA LYS A 107 -12.78 7.04 -15.11
C LYS A 107 -12.01 7.86 -16.15
N ASN A 108 -11.18 8.81 -15.70
CA ASN A 108 -10.47 9.72 -16.58
C ASN A 108 -9.18 9.13 -17.17
N GLU A 109 -8.54 8.17 -16.50
CA GLU A 109 -7.16 7.77 -16.80
C GLU A 109 -7.02 6.34 -17.32
N ILE A 110 -7.93 5.44 -16.95
CA ILE A 110 -7.80 3.99 -17.14
C ILE A 110 -7.71 3.53 -18.59
N LEU A 111 -8.42 4.19 -19.53
CA LEU A 111 -8.45 3.78 -20.94
C LEU A 111 -7.06 3.87 -21.58
N ASP A 112 -6.34 4.95 -21.29
CA ASP A 112 -4.99 5.22 -21.80
C ASP A 112 -3.89 4.73 -20.85
N THR A 113 -4.22 3.88 -19.88
CA THR A 113 -3.25 3.32 -18.93
C THR A 113 -2.63 2.05 -19.49
N ASP A 114 -1.30 2.00 -19.50
CA ASP A 114 -0.55 0.82 -19.95
C ASP A 114 -0.50 -0.26 -18.86
N ILE A 115 -0.28 0.15 -17.60
CA ILE A 115 -0.17 -0.76 -16.46
C ILE A 115 -0.66 -0.12 -15.15
N ILE A 116 -1.29 -0.93 -14.31
CA ILE A 116 -1.76 -0.60 -12.97
C ILE A 116 -1.06 -1.53 -11.98
N TYR A 117 -0.24 -0.95 -11.10
CA TYR A 117 0.35 -1.63 -9.97
C TYR A 117 -0.50 -1.42 -8.73
N ASN A 118 -1.11 -2.49 -8.24
CA ASN A 118 -1.97 -2.48 -7.08
C ASN A 118 -1.23 -3.02 -5.86
N PHE A 119 -0.98 -2.15 -4.89
CA PHE A 119 -0.41 -2.50 -3.60
C PHE A 119 -1.48 -2.94 -2.60
N ASN A 120 -2.77 -2.76 -2.92
CA ASN A 120 -3.87 -3.28 -2.11
C ASN A 120 -4.05 -4.77 -2.38
N TYR A 121 -4.61 -5.47 -1.40
CA TYR A 121 -4.90 -6.89 -1.51
C TYR A 121 -6.26 -7.20 -2.17
N THR A 122 -7.10 -6.17 -2.36
CA THR A 122 -8.51 -6.25 -2.77
C THR A 122 -8.69 -6.08 -4.28
N ASN A 123 -9.87 -6.45 -4.78
CA ASN A 123 -10.26 -6.32 -6.18
C ASN A 123 -10.96 -4.99 -6.51
N SER A 124 -10.79 -3.94 -5.72
CA SER A 124 -11.47 -2.65 -5.90
C SER A 124 -11.29 -2.08 -7.32
N VAL A 125 -10.09 -2.21 -7.89
CA VAL A 125 -9.78 -1.84 -9.29
C VAL A 125 -10.65 -2.56 -10.30
N PHE A 126 -10.86 -3.88 -10.12
CA PHE A 126 -11.69 -4.68 -11.01
C PHE A 126 -13.16 -4.31 -10.92
N LYS A 127 -13.65 -4.01 -9.73
CA LYS A 127 -15.04 -3.54 -9.52
C LYS A 127 -15.28 -2.19 -10.20
N VAL A 128 -14.34 -1.24 -10.05
CA VAL A 128 -14.41 0.05 -10.78
C VAL A 128 -14.38 -0.18 -12.29
N ALA A 129 -13.49 -1.03 -12.78
CA ALA A 129 -13.40 -1.35 -14.20
C ALA A 129 -14.68 -1.98 -14.76
N GLU A 130 -15.31 -2.89 -14.00
CA GLU A 130 -16.60 -3.49 -14.35
C GLU A 130 -17.71 -2.44 -14.47
N ILE A 131 -17.83 -1.53 -13.49
CA ILE A 131 -18.80 -0.43 -13.51
C ILE A 131 -18.56 0.49 -14.73
N LEU A 132 -17.30 0.72 -15.10
CA LEU A 132 -16.92 1.53 -16.26
C LEU A 132 -16.99 0.79 -17.61
N GLY A 133 -17.30 -0.52 -17.61
CA GLY A 133 -17.38 -1.33 -18.82
C GLY A 133 -16.03 -1.67 -19.47
N ILE A 134 -14.95 -1.76 -18.69
CA ILE A 134 -13.58 -1.99 -19.16
C ILE A 134 -13.22 -3.46 -19.05
N SER A 135 -13.02 -4.10 -20.21
CA SER A 135 -12.83 -5.55 -20.30
C SER A 135 -11.37 -6.01 -20.29
N ASP A 136 -10.43 -5.13 -20.64
CA ASP A 136 -9.00 -5.45 -20.74
C ASP A 136 -8.21 -5.18 -19.45
N ILE A 137 -8.88 -4.86 -18.35
CA ILE A 137 -8.24 -4.53 -17.06
C ILE A 137 -7.31 -5.66 -16.57
N LYS A 138 -7.67 -6.93 -16.82
CA LYS A 138 -6.88 -8.09 -16.40
C LYS A 138 -5.50 -8.17 -17.05
N SER A 139 -5.33 -7.66 -18.27
CA SER A 139 -4.03 -7.65 -18.95
C SER A 139 -3.16 -6.45 -18.56
N LYS A 140 -3.75 -5.43 -17.94
CA LYS A 140 -3.09 -4.20 -17.51
C LYS A 140 -2.81 -4.15 -16.01
N HIS A 141 -3.37 -5.06 -15.23
CA HIS A 141 -3.30 -5.03 -13.76
C HIS A 141 -2.26 -6.01 -13.21
N SER A 142 -1.52 -5.58 -12.20
CA SER A 142 -0.59 -6.41 -11.45
C SER A 142 -0.71 -6.14 -9.94
N PHE A 143 -0.91 -7.20 -9.16
CA PHE A 143 -0.82 -7.14 -7.70
C PHE A 143 0.65 -7.18 -7.27
N VAL A 144 1.11 -6.13 -6.58
CA VAL A 144 2.48 -6.08 -6.06
C VAL A 144 2.63 -6.92 -4.80
N HIS A 145 1.65 -6.84 -3.90
CA HIS A 145 1.64 -7.55 -2.62
C HIS A 145 0.74 -8.79 -2.61
N GLY A 146 0.44 -9.37 -3.78
CA GLY A 146 -0.52 -10.47 -3.90
C GLY A 146 -1.97 -10.04 -3.65
N SER A 147 -2.90 -11.02 -3.61
CA SER A 147 -4.33 -10.77 -3.45
C SER A 147 -5.00 -11.71 -2.45
N ILE A 148 -6.09 -11.25 -1.85
CA ILE A 148 -6.90 -12.07 -0.93
C ILE A 148 -7.63 -13.22 -1.64
N GLU A 149 -7.94 -13.07 -2.94
CA GLU A 149 -8.52 -14.15 -3.75
C GLU A 149 -7.54 -15.31 -3.93
N ASN A 150 -6.29 -15.00 -4.21
CA ASN A 150 -5.23 -15.99 -4.39
C ASN A 150 -4.62 -16.47 -3.06
N LYS A 151 -5.06 -15.89 -1.92
CA LYS A 151 -4.56 -16.18 -0.57
C LYS A 151 -3.04 -16.07 -0.45
N ASN A 152 -2.43 -15.19 -1.24
CA ASN A 152 -0.97 -15.07 -1.37
C ASN A 152 -0.45 -13.69 -0.94
N ILE A 153 -1.20 -12.99 -0.07
CA ILE A 153 -0.83 -11.62 0.34
C ILE A 153 0.57 -11.58 0.97
N ILE A 154 1.31 -10.53 0.67
CA ILE A 154 2.61 -10.18 1.24
C ILE A 154 2.35 -9.19 2.37
N PHE A 155 2.39 -9.68 3.60
CA PHE A 155 2.10 -8.93 4.81
C PHE A 155 3.25 -9.14 5.79
N GLY A 156 3.69 -8.08 6.47
CA GLY A 156 4.84 -8.13 7.35
C GLY A 156 5.67 -6.84 7.33
N VAL A 157 6.91 -6.93 7.78
CA VAL A 157 7.86 -5.82 7.90
C VAL A 157 8.89 -5.83 6.78
N GLU A 158 9.54 -4.68 6.56
CA GLU A 158 10.62 -4.53 5.58
C GLU A 158 11.95 -5.15 6.02
N ASP A 159 12.90 -5.17 5.10
CA ASP A 159 14.23 -5.74 5.31
C ASP A 159 15.07 -5.03 6.37
N ASP A 160 14.89 -3.72 6.53
CA ASP A 160 15.60 -2.89 7.51
C ASP A 160 14.98 -2.95 8.93
N ALA A 161 13.81 -3.58 9.07
CA ALA A 161 13.14 -3.74 10.35
C ALA A 161 14.00 -4.60 11.31
N ARG A 162 14.28 -4.02 12.49
CA ARG A 162 15.08 -4.66 13.55
C ARG A 162 14.25 -5.68 14.33
N ILE A 163 14.05 -6.85 13.74
CA ILE A 163 13.33 -7.97 14.36
C ILE A 163 14.30 -8.97 15.02
N ASN A 164 13.76 -9.85 15.86
CA ASN A 164 14.52 -11.03 16.33
C ASN A 164 14.84 -11.96 15.14
N ASN A 165 16.07 -12.47 15.07
CA ASN A 165 16.52 -13.40 14.01
C ASN A 165 15.63 -14.64 13.88
N ASN A 166 15.04 -15.11 14.98
CA ASN A 166 14.13 -16.25 14.98
C ASN A 166 12.78 -15.95 14.32
N HIS A 167 12.45 -14.68 14.08
CA HIS A 167 11.17 -14.22 13.53
C HIS A 167 11.27 -13.78 12.07
N ILE A 168 12.20 -14.35 11.31
CA ILE A 168 12.40 -14.02 9.89
C ILE A 168 11.13 -14.10 9.04
N PHE A 169 10.16 -14.93 9.43
CA PHE A 169 8.84 -15.07 8.80
C PHE A 169 7.97 -13.81 8.86
N LEU A 170 8.35 -12.81 9.66
CA LEU A 170 7.71 -11.49 9.68
C LEU A 170 8.19 -10.61 8.52
N LYS A 171 9.36 -10.88 7.92
CA LYS A 171 9.85 -10.08 6.79
C LYS A 171 9.06 -10.40 5.53
N LYS A 172 8.58 -9.38 4.82
CA LYS A 172 7.90 -9.55 3.53
C LYS A 172 8.76 -10.33 2.54
N SER A 173 10.05 -10.01 2.46
CA SER A 173 11.06 -10.65 1.60
C SER A 173 11.25 -12.15 1.84
N SER A 174 10.83 -12.67 3.00
CA SER A 174 10.85 -14.11 3.29
C SER A 174 9.67 -14.87 2.67
N THR A 175 8.68 -14.16 2.12
CA THR A 175 7.53 -14.75 1.43
C THR A 175 7.96 -15.25 0.06
N ILE A 176 7.55 -16.47 -0.30
CA ILE A 176 7.94 -17.15 -1.55
C ILE A 176 7.65 -16.28 -2.79
N ASN A 177 6.56 -15.51 -2.76
CA ASN A 177 6.06 -14.75 -3.91
C ASN A 177 6.55 -13.29 -3.94
N PHE A 178 7.46 -12.88 -3.04
CA PHE A 178 7.85 -11.46 -2.87
C PHE A 178 8.42 -10.79 -4.14
N ALA A 179 9.09 -11.55 -5.00
CA ALA A 179 9.80 -11.03 -6.18
C ALA A 179 9.02 -11.19 -7.50
N GLU A 180 7.71 -11.45 -7.46
CA GLU A 180 6.92 -11.67 -8.68
C GLU A 180 6.64 -10.37 -9.45
N SER A 181 6.62 -9.21 -8.78
CA SER A 181 6.34 -7.93 -9.44
C SER A 181 7.52 -7.41 -10.27
N ASP A 182 7.23 -6.92 -11.47
CA ASP A 182 8.20 -6.31 -12.38
C ASP A 182 8.34 -4.78 -12.21
N ILE A 183 7.62 -4.17 -11.26
CA ILE A 183 7.55 -2.71 -11.07
C ILE A 183 8.92 -2.05 -10.99
N ILE A 184 9.86 -2.63 -10.23
CA ILE A 184 11.23 -2.10 -10.09
C ILE A 184 11.93 -2.08 -11.45
N LYS A 185 11.77 -3.15 -12.25
CA LYS A 185 12.38 -3.25 -13.59
C LYS A 185 11.71 -2.26 -14.53
N ILE A 186 10.39 -2.15 -14.52
CA ILE A 186 9.64 -1.25 -15.40
C ILE A 186 9.96 0.21 -15.11
N LEU A 187 9.95 0.63 -13.84
CA LEU A 187 10.30 2.00 -13.46
C LEU A 187 11.77 2.32 -13.80
N ASN A 188 12.70 1.42 -13.49
CA ASN A 188 14.13 1.70 -13.70
C ASN A 188 14.60 1.58 -15.15
N ASN A 189 14.02 0.67 -15.95
CA ASN A 189 14.42 0.50 -17.36
C ASN A 189 13.79 1.55 -18.30
N ASN A 190 12.80 2.31 -17.82
CA ASN A 190 12.12 3.33 -18.62
C ASN A 190 12.42 4.76 -18.12
N ARG A 191 13.50 4.96 -17.34
CA ARG A 191 13.92 6.28 -16.83
C ARG A 191 14.11 7.31 -17.95
N ASP A 192 14.73 6.92 -19.06
CA ASP A 192 14.97 7.79 -20.21
C ASP A 192 13.72 8.05 -21.09
N LYS A 193 12.57 7.43 -20.75
CA LYS A 193 11.32 7.59 -21.51
C LYS A 193 10.35 8.49 -20.77
N LYS A 194 9.47 9.17 -21.52
CA LYS A 194 8.37 9.93 -20.93
C LYS A 194 7.38 8.99 -20.22
N ILE A 195 7.50 8.91 -18.90
CA ILE A 195 6.55 8.23 -18.01
C ILE A 195 5.52 9.26 -17.52
N HIS A 196 4.24 8.89 -17.58
CA HIS A 196 3.16 9.57 -16.89
C HIS A 196 2.74 8.69 -15.71
N LEU A 197 3.15 9.09 -14.51
CA LEU A 197 2.92 8.33 -13.29
C LEU A 197 1.73 8.92 -12.53
N ILE A 198 0.79 8.09 -12.14
CA ILE A 198 -0.35 8.48 -11.30
C ILE A 198 -0.29 7.63 -10.06
N ILE A 199 -0.23 8.25 -8.89
CA ILE A 199 -0.15 7.55 -7.61
C ILE A 199 -1.36 7.95 -6.78
N PHE A 200 -2.14 6.95 -6.36
CA PHE A 200 -3.34 7.17 -5.56
C PHE A 200 -3.28 6.42 -4.24
N GLY A 201 -3.36 7.18 -3.16
CA GLY A 201 -3.34 6.64 -1.82
C GLY A 201 -1.92 6.35 -1.34
N HIS A 202 -1.82 6.08 -0.04
CA HIS A 202 -0.58 6.06 0.72
C HIS A 202 0.36 4.85 0.44
N SER A 203 0.33 4.23 -0.75
CA SER A 203 1.27 3.15 -1.15
C SER A 203 2.69 3.63 -1.44
N LEU A 204 2.98 4.90 -1.16
CA LEU A 204 4.36 5.36 -1.01
C LEU A 204 4.85 5.28 0.45
N GLY A 205 4.07 4.69 1.37
CA GLY A 205 4.48 4.49 2.76
C GLY A 205 5.93 4.01 2.85
N ILE A 206 6.65 4.44 3.88
CA ILE A 206 8.09 4.15 4.06
C ILE A 206 8.41 2.66 3.88
N THR A 207 7.44 1.80 4.19
CA THR A 207 7.51 0.36 4.02
C THR A 207 7.72 -0.03 2.54
N ASP A 208 7.03 0.56 1.58
CA ASP A 208 7.22 0.21 0.15
C ASP A 208 8.40 0.94 -0.54
N SER A 209 9.28 1.56 0.25
CA SER A 209 10.44 2.33 -0.23
C SER A 209 11.39 1.56 -1.14
N SER A 210 11.50 0.25 -0.93
CA SER A 210 12.35 -0.64 -1.73
C SER A 210 11.95 -0.67 -3.22
N TYR A 211 10.67 -0.45 -3.53
CA TYR A 211 10.18 -0.42 -4.91
C TYR A 211 10.47 0.91 -5.62
N PHE A 212 10.58 2.01 -4.88
CA PHE A 212 10.53 3.37 -5.43
C PHE A 212 11.81 4.19 -5.26
N SER A 213 12.58 3.95 -4.20
CA SER A 213 13.70 4.83 -3.81
C SER A 213 14.71 5.06 -4.93
N SER A 214 15.10 4.01 -5.66
CA SER A 214 16.05 4.13 -6.77
C SER A 214 15.50 4.93 -7.95
N TYR A 215 14.20 4.84 -8.23
CA TYR A 215 13.56 5.56 -9.33
C TYR A 215 13.44 7.04 -8.99
N PHE A 216 12.87 7.38 -7.83
CA PHE A 216 12.69 8.76 -7.40
C PHE A 216 14.02 9.49 -7.17
N SER A 217 15.04 8.80 -6.66
CA SER A 217 16.39 9.37 -6.53
C SER A 217 16.96 9.77 -7.91
N ALA A 218 16.77 8.96 -8.94
CA ALA A 218 17.23 9.29 -10.30
C ALA A 218 16.54 10.55 -10.87
N LEU A 219 15.25 10.74 -10.56
CA LEU A 219 14.47 11.91 -10.99
C LEU A 219 14.95 13.26 -10.40
N THR A 220 15.95 13.25 -9.52
CA THR A 220 16.58 14.47 -8.98
C THR A 220 17.76 14.97 -9.81
N HIS A 221 18.22 14.21 -10.82
CA HIS A 221 19.41 14.55 -11.60
C HIS A 221 19.15 14.67 -13.12
N GLU A 222 17.98 14.24 -13.59
CA GLU A 222 17.62 14.19 -15.00
C GLU A 222 16.57 15.28 -15.33
N PHE A 223 16.92 16.24 -16.20
CA PHE A 223 15.97 17.25 -16.66
C PHE A 223 14.90 16.63 -17.57
N ASN A 224 13.63 16.89 -17.26
CA ASN A 224 12.53 16.93 -18.24
C ASN A 224 12.02 15.55 -18.74
N SER A 225 11.72 14.59 -17.86
CA SER A 225 11.30 13.24 -18.30
C SER A 225 9.97 12.70 -17.75
N THR A 226 9.44 13.17 -16.61
CA THR A 226 8.27 12.52 -15.97
C THR A 226 7.16 13.50 -15.62
N LYS A 227 5.92 13.15 -16.00
CA LYS A 227 4.69 13.78 -15.50
C LYS A 227 4.13 12.95 -14.36
N MET A 228 3.82 13.57 -13.22
CA MET A 228 3.33 12.87 -12.04
C MET A 228 2.06 13.50 -11.48
N LYS A 229 1.04 12.68 -11.22
CA LYS A 229 -0.12 13.06 -10.42
C LYS A 229 -0.09 12.30 -9.10
N LEU A 230 -0.12 13.03 -7.99
CA LEU A 230 -0.01 12.49 -6.65
C LEU A 230 -1.29 12.83 -5.88
N TYR A 231 -2.09 11.81 -5.55
CA TYR A 231 -3.32 11.98 -4.79
C TYR A 231 -3.10 11.67 -3.31
N TYR A 232 -3.48 12.60 -2.44
CA TYR A 232 -3.39 12.50 -0.98
C TYR A 232 -4.74 12.84 -0.33
N PHE A 233 -4.95 12.58 0.97
CA PHE A 233 -6.22 12.85 1.65
C PHE A 233 -6.03 13.86 2.79
N GLY A 234 -6.42 15.12 2.56
CA GLY A 234 -6.28 16.18 3.55
C GLY A 234 -4.83 16.57 3.85
N GLU A 235 -4.65 17.50 4.80
CA GLU A 235 -3.35 18.14 5.09
C GLU A 235 -2.33 17.18 5.71
N GLU A 236 -2.74 16.33 6.67
CA GLU A 236 -1.83 15.39 7.33
C GLU A 236 -1.20 14.39 6.34
N ALA A 237 -2.00 13.85 5.41
CA ALA A 237 -1.49 12.93 4.39
C ALA A 237 -0.62 13.64 3.34
N HIS A 238 -0.82 14.94 3.13
CA HIS A 238 0.07 15.74 2.29
C HIS A 238 1.45 15.86 2.92
N ASP A 239 1.52 16.18 4.21
CA ASP A 239 2.79 16.31 4.94
C ASP A 239 3.55 14.98 4.99
N GLU A 240 2.83 13.88 5.23
CA GLU A 240 3.42 12.53 5.19
C GLU A 240 3.96 12.17 3.80
N MET A 241 3.18 12.47 2.74
CA MET A 241 3.64 12.30 1.35
C MET A 241 4.90 13.13 1.07
N MET A 242 4.94 14.38 1.53
CA MET A 242 6.10 15.25 1.35
C MET A 242 7.33 14.73 2.09
N PHE A 243 7.17 14.20 3.31
CA PHE A 243 8.24 13.55 4.07
C PHE A 243 8.79 12.32 3.35
N ILE A 244 7.91 11.48 2.81
CA ILE A 244 8.29 10.30 2.03
C ILE A 244 9.07 10.69 0.76
N LEU A 245 8.56 11.67 0.01
CA LEU A 245 9.23 12.17 -1.19
C LEU A 245 10.61 12.75 -0.86
N ASP A 246 10.75 13.44 0.27
CA ASP A 246 12.05 13.93 0.75
C ASP A 246 13.03 12.78 0.97
N LYS A 247 12.58 11.71 1.62
CA LYS A 247 13.40 10.51 1.80
C LYS A 247 13.76 9.84 0.47
N TYR A 248 12.80 9.68 -0.44
CA TYR A 248 13.02 9.03 -1.75
C TYR A 248 13.92 9.82 -2.69
N THR A 249 13.93 11.14 -2.54
CA THR A 249 14.80 12.05 -3.30
C THR A 249 16.14 12.28 -2.63
N ILE A 250 16.47 11.55 -1.55
CA ILE A 250 17.71 11.72 -0.77
C ILE A 250 17.87 13.18 -0.33
N HIS A 251 16.78 13.75 0.19
CA HIS A 251 16.69 15.14 0.66
C HIS A 251 16.89 16.20 -0.44
N ASN A 252 16.60 15.85 -1.71
CA ASN A 252 16.67 16.76 -2.85
C ASN A 252 15.30 17.03 -3.49
N LEU A 253 14.32 17.43 -2.66
CA LEU A 253 12.98 17.79 -3.12
C LEU A 253 12.96 18.96 -4.10
N THR A 254 13.87 19.91 -3.95
CA THR A 254 13.92 21.11 -4.81
C THR A 254 14.16 20.68 -6.25
N ASP A 255 15.23 19.93 -6.52
CA ASP A 255 15.55 19.50 -7.88
C ASP A 255 14.49 18.55 -8.42
N PHE A 256 13.98 17.64 -7.59
CA PHE A 256 12.85 16.79 -7.96
C PHE A 256 11.64 17.61 -8.46
N LYS A 257 11.26 18.67 -7.75
CA LYS A 257 10.15 19.55 -8.13
C LYS A 257 10.45 20.38 -9.38
N HIS A 258 11.70 20.79 -9.59
CA HIS A 258 12.09 21.59 -10.75
C HIS A 258 12.23 20.77 -12.04
N TYR A 259 12.61 19.49 -11.92
CA TYR A 259 12.91 18.64 -13.08
C TYR A 259 11.71 17.83 -13.59
N ASN A 260 10.61 17.78 -12.83
CA ASN A 260 9.42 16.97 -13.12
C ASN A 260 8.14 17.81 -13.17
N ASP A 261 7.16 17.40 -13.98
CA ASP A 261 5.82 18.01 -14.04
C ASP A 261 4.93 17.37 -12.97
N LEU A 262 4.87 17.96 -11.78
CA LEU A 262 4.17 17.42 -10.62
C LEU A 262 2.82 18.10 -10.40
N LYS A 263 1.77 17.30 -10.20
CA LYS A 263 0.45 17.75 -9.76
C LYS A 263 0.04 17.02 -8.48
N PHE A 264 -0.07 17.78 -7.40
CA PHE A 264 -0.59 17.32 -6.12
C PHE A 264 -2.11 17.54 -6.09
N ILE A 265 -2.89 16.52 -5.71
CA ILE A 265 -4.34 16.54 -5.76
C ILE A 265 -4.90 16.03 -4.42
N ASP A 266 -5.63 16.89 -3.71
CA ASP A 266 -6.37 16.49 -2.52
C ASP A 266 -7.61 15.69 -2.92
N SER A 267 -7.68 14.46 -2.42
CA SER A 267 -8.77 13.51 -2.66
C SER A 267 -9.90 13.59 -1.61
N SER A 268 -9.73 14.43 -0.58
CA SER A 268 -10.80 14.74 0.38
C SER A 268 -11.85 15.71 -0.17
N ILE A 269 -11.51 16.45 -1.23
CA ILE A 269 -12.39 17.42 -1.87
C ILE A 269 -13.28 16.69 -2.89
N TYR A 270 -14.59 16.73 -2.68
CA TYR A 270 -15.55 16.18 -3.64
C TYR A 270 -15.54 17.00 -4.95
N PRO A 271 -15.61 16.33 -6.11
CA PRO A 271 -15.72 17.00 -7.41
C PRO A 271 -17.05 17.74 -7.61
#